data_AF-A0A810DXR3-F1
#
_entry.id   AF-A0A810DXR3-F1
#
_cell.length_a   1.000
_cell.length_b   1.000
_cell.length_c   1.000
_cell.angle_alpha   90.00
_cell.angle_beta   90.00
_cell.angle_gamma   90.00
#
_symmetry.space_group_name_H-M   'P 1'
#
loop_
_entity.id
_entity.type
_entity.pdbx_description
1 polymer ?
#
loop_
_entity_poly.entity_id
_entity_poly.type
_entity_poly.pdbx_seq_one_letter_code
_entity_poly.pdbx_strand_id
1 'polypeptide(L)'
;MILELNENGYTVSANGITVDLFAKEFALLRFLYRNRGRAFSREQLLDSVWPLEYPVERTVDDHIYRLRKKLGPIEGITIRTVRGFGYCLTMREPATGVDASPSAHDAELREKMREVFAKYHQYGQGKSMLALARQQDVLGYEMDPFYSVYLRFVQGDLEWLLSGGEIPGSERVYWLLLFYMFAGEPEDGLNYCERVLAEKRLPSSQQREMEILNILDLYALTGVPEKALERLKLTRKVITEPGYENFDTPVANVELYIHLMMGTPDGEMQRMAEAIEGLLKIKPFLREIGSFLILKGLWLLRKNERRTGESLLDEGLGVLDLSGFVPIRLFGLYRIAHFCRKFAFKGREELRGKYGALFAEEQARCGLPENMVRIEAALNDFFKM
;
A
#
# COMPACT_ATOMS: atom_id res chain seq x y z
N MET A 1 -20.01 9.55 -22.29
CA MET A 1 -21.29 8.81 -22.34
C MET A 1 -22.15 9.18 -21.14
N ILE A 2 -23.41 9.58 -21.35
CA ILE A 2 -24.39 9.91 -20.31
C ILE A 2 -25.53 8.89 -20.39
N LEU A 3 -25.92 8.31 -19.25
CA LEU A 3 -27.14 7.50 -19.16
C LEU A 3 -28.33 8.42 -18.88
N GLU A 4 -29.39 8.27 -19.66
CA GLU A 4 -30.70 8.83 -19.36
C GLU A 4 -31.47 7.84 -18.50
N LEU A 5 -31.86 8.26 -17.29
CA LEU A 5 -32.59 7.43 -16.34
C LEU A 5 -34.03 7.95 -16.22
N ASN A 6 -35.02 7.16 -16.62
CA ASN A 6 -36.43 7.47 -16.44
C ASN A 6 -36.97 6.76 -15.21
N GLU A 7 -37.14 7.50 -14.12
CA GLU A 7 -37.59 6.95 -12.84
C GLU A 7 -39.06 6.49 -12.86
N ASN A 8 -39.90 7.08 -13.71
CA ASN A 8 -41.33 6.75 -13.80
C ASN A 8 -41.56 5.46 -14.60
N GLY A 9 -40.70 5.19 -15.59
CA GLY A 9 -40.78 3.99 -16.44
C GLY A 9 -39.81 2.86 -16.04
N TYR A 10 -38.90 3.12 -15.09
CA TYR A 10 -37.75 2.25 -14.78
C TYR A 10 -36.92 1.89 -16.03
N THR A 11 -36.74 2.85 -16.93
CA THR A 11 -35.97 2.64 -18.17
C THR A 11 -34.64 3.35 -18.10
N VAL A 12 -33.62 2.75 -18.71
CA VAL A 12 -32.32 3.37 -18.94
C VAL A 12 -32.04 3.43 -20.43
N SER A 13 -31.60 4.59 -20.91
CA SER A 13 -31.29 4.81 -22.32
C SER A 13 -29.90 5.38 -22.50
N ALA A 14 -29.15 4.85 -23.47
CA ALA A 14 -27.86 5.38 -23.91
C ALA A 14 -27.53 4.88 -25.32
N ASN A 15 -26.84 5.71 -26.12
CA ASN A 15 -26.42 5.37 -27.48
C ASN A 15 -27.57 4.87 -28.38
N GLY A 16 -28.79 5.41 -28.21
CA GLY A 16 -29.98 5.00 -28.96
C GLY A 16 -30.62 3.67 -28.53
N ILE A 17 -30.07 3.00 -27.50
CA ILE A 17 -30.60 1.76 -26.94
C ILE A 17 -31.34 2.09 -25.64
N THR A 18 -32.57 1.57 -25.51
CA THR A 18 -33.38 1.68 -24.29
C THR A 18 -33.60 0.29 -23.69
N VAL A 19 -33.43 0.17 -22.38
CA VAL A 19 -33.56 -1.07 -21.63
C VAL A 19 -34.50 -0.88 -20.45
N ASP A 20 -35.46 -1.79 -20.30
CA ASP A 20 -36.39 -1.83 -19.18
C ASP A 20 -35.81 -2.60 -17.99
N LEU A 21 -35.82 -1.95 -16.83
CA LEU A 21 -35.34 -2.51 -15.57
C LEU A 21 -36.51 -2.73 -14.61
N PHE A 22 -36.39 -3.73 -13.75
CA PHE A 22 -37.29 -3.81 -12.60
C PHE A 22 -36.91 -2.75 -11.56
N ALA A 23 -37.84 -2.35 -10.70
CA ALA A 23 -37.65 -1.25 -9.76
C ALA A 23 -36.35 -1.34 -8.92
N LYS A 24 -36.00 -2.54 -8.42
CA LYS A 24 -34.76 -2.75 -7.64
C LYS A 24 -33.50 -2.82 -8.49
N GLU A 25 -33.59 -3.34 -9.72
CA GLU A 25 -32.49 -3.27 -10.69
C GLU A 25 -32.19 -1.81 -11.03
N PHE A 26 -33.23 -1.03 -11.30
CA PHE A 26 -33.12 0.40 -11.58
C PHE A 26 -32.52 1.17 -10.39
N ALA A 27 -33.01 0.93 -9.17
CA ALA A 27 -32.49 1.57 -7.96
C ALA A 27 -31.00 1.24 -7.73
N LEU A 28 -30.60 -0.01 -7.92
CA LEU A 28 -29.21 -0.44 -7.81
C LEU A 28 -28.32 0.21 -8.89
N LEU A 29 -28.76 0.23 -10.15
CA LEU A 29 -28.04 0.90 -11.22
C LEU A 29 -27.90 2.39 -10.96
N ARG A 30 -28.97 3.07 -10.54
CA ARG A 30 -28.98 4.50 -10.21
C ARG A 30 -27.98 4.82 -9.09
N PHE A 31 -27.95 4.00 -8.04
CA PHE A 31 -26.99 4.16 -6.95
C PHE A 31 -25.55 4.02 -7.46
N LEU A 32 -25.26 2.95 -8.20
CA LEU A 32 -23.93 2.70 -8.75
C LEU A 32 -23.51 3.76 -9.78
N TYR A 33 -24.43 4.28 -10.59
CA TYR A 33 -24.17 5.30 -11.61
C TYR A 33 -23.86 6.67 -10.99
N ARG A 34 -24.59 7.06 -9.95
CA ARG A 34 -24.28 8.26 -9.16
C ARG A 34 -22.90 8.19 -8.51
N ASN A 35 -22.41 6.97 -8.24
CA ASN A 35 -21.13 6.70 -7.60
C ASN A 35 -20.15 5.95 -8.51
N ARG A 36 -20.25 6.14 -9.84
CA ARG A 36 -19.43 5.41 -10.82
C ARG A 36 -17.93 5.56 -10.54
N GLY A 37 -17.17 4.49 -10.78
CA GLY A 37 -15.73 4.41 -10.48
C GLY A 37 -15.39 4.08 -9.03
N ARG A 38 -16.38 4.06 -8.12
CA ARG A 38 -16.21 3.62 -6.72
C ARG A 38 -16.76 2.21 -6.53
N ALA A 39 -16.00 1.39 -5.80
CA ALA A 39 -16.44 0.06 -5.38
C ALA A 39 -17.27 0.16 -4.10
N PHE A 40 -18.28 -0.70 -3.99
CA PHE A 40 -19.11 -0.85 -2.80
C PHE A 40 -19.19 -2.31 -2.38
N SER A 41 -19.16 -2.57 -1.07
CA SER A 41 -19.38 -3.91 -0.53
C SER A 41 -20.82 -4.35 -0.72
N ARG A 42 -21.09 -5.66 -0.58
CA ARG A 42 -22.46 -6.20 -0.64
C ARG A 42 -23.35 -5.57 0.43
N GLU A 43 -22.84 -5.46 1.65
CA GLU A 43 -23.52 -4.81 2.78
C GLU A 43 -23.84 -3.35 2.45
N GLN A 44 -22.88 -2.59 1.94
CA GLN A 44 -23.12 -1.19 1.55
C GLN A 44 -24.19 -1.04 0.47
N LEU A 45 -24.23 -1.97 -0.49
CA LEU A 45 -25.25 -1.99 -1.54
C LEU A 45 -26.61 -2.40 -1.00
N LEU A 46 -26.66 -3.34 -0.05
CA LEU A 46 -27.88 -3.72 0.65
C LEU A 46 -28.45 -2.54 1.43
N ASP A 47 -27.65 -1.91 2.27
CA ASP A 47 -28.05 -0.77 3.11
C ASP A 47 -28.56 0.41 2.27
N SER A 48 -27.98 0.61 1.09
CA SER A 48 -28.30 1.75 0.24
C SER A 48 -29.55 1.56 -0.64
N VAL A 49 -29.85 0.33 -1.06
CA VAL A 49 -30.90 0.05 -2.07
C VAL A 49 -32.09 -0.74 -1.49
N TRP A 50 -31.88 -1.43 -0.37
CA TRP A 50 -32.90 -2.19 0.36
C TRP A 50 -32.97 -1.80 1.85
N PRO A 51 -33.06 -0.49 2.19
CA PRO A 51 -33.20 -0.11 3.59
C PRO A 51 -34.51 -0.69 4.14
N LEU A 52 -34.46 -1.31 5.32
CA LEU A 52 -35.59 -1.89 6.05
C LEU A 52 -36.15 -3.22 5.49
N GLU A 53 -35.49 -3.83 4.51
CA GLU A 53 -35.80 -5.20 4.07
C GLU A 53 -34.83 -6.20 4.74
N TYR A 54 -35.23 -7.47 4.90
CA TYR A 54 -34.34 -8.57 5.32
C TYR A 54 -33.91 -9.39 4.11
N PRO A 55 -32.93 -8.92 3.31
CA PRO A 55 -32.48 -9.61 2.11
C PRO A 55 -31.73 -10.89 2.45
N VAL A 56 -31.85 -11.90 1.58
CA VAL A 56 -31.07 -13.14 1.66
C VAL A 56 -29.63 -12.90 1.19
N GLU A 57 -28.66 -13.71 1.62
CA GLU A 57 -27.21 -13.55 1.39
C GLU A 57 -26.78 -13.27 -0.07
N ARG A 58 -27.58 -13.67 -1.07
CA ARG A 58 -27.26 -13.52 -2.50
C ARG A 58 -28.06 -12.46 -3.25
N THR A 59 -28.87 -11.66 -2.54
CA THR A 59 -29.78 -10.69 -3.16
C THR A 59 -29.05 -9.71 -4.08
N VAL A 60 -27.92 -9.13 -3.63
CA VAL A 60 -27.11 -8.21 -4.45
C VAL A 60 -26.58 -8.91 -5.69
N ASP A 61 -26.00 -10.11 -5.52
CA ASP A 61 -25.34 -10.85 -6.58
C ASP A 61 -26.32 -11.21 -7.71
N ASP A 62 -27.55 -11.60 -7.37
CA ASP A 62 -28.61 -11.89 -8.34
C ASP A 62 -29.04 -10.64 -9.13
N HIS A 63 -29.18 -9.50 -8.45
CA HIS A 63 -29.53 -8.24 -9.12
C HIS A 63 -28.39 -7.74 -9.99
N ILE A 64 -27.14 -7.90 -9.58
CA ILE A 64 -25.96 -7.58 -10.40
C ILE A 64 -25.91 -8.48 -11.63
N TYR A 65 -26.18 -9.77 -11.47
CA TYR A 65 -26.25 -10.71 -12.59
C TYR A 65 -27.30 -10.30 -13.63
N ARG A 66 -28.52 -9.98 -13.19
CA ARG A 66 -29.60 -9.52 -14.08
C ARG A 66 -29.27 -8.18 -14.74
N LEU A 67 -28.74 -7.23 -13.97
CA LEU A 67 -28.32 -5.92 -14.48
C LEU A 67 -27.25 -6.07 -15.56
N ARG A 68 -26.22 -6.90 -15.35
CA ARG A 68 -25.19 -7.15 -16.37
C ARG A 68 -25.79 -7.70 -17.65
N LYS A 69 -26.71 -8.65 -17.55
CA LYS A 69 -27.38 -9.23 -18.72
C LYS A 69 -28.21 -8.19 -19.48
N LYS A 70 -28.95 -7.34 -18.77
CA LYS A 70 -29.79 -6.29 -19.36
C LYS A 70 -28.99 -5.13 -19.93
N LEU A 71 -27.88 -4.76 -19.30
CA LEU A 71 -27.01 -3.66 -19.75
C LEU A 71 -26.02 -4.08 -20.83
N GLY A 72 -25.83 -5.38 -21.06
CA GLY A 72 -24.91 -5.92 -22.07
C GLY A 72 -25.02 -5.29 -23.47
N PRO A 73 -26.22 -4.95 -23.99
CA PRO A 73 -26.37 -4.27 -25.26
C PRO A 73 -25.87 -2.81 -25.28
N ILE A 74 -25.79 -2.15 -24.12
CA ILE A 74 -25.31 -0.77 -24.02
C ILE A 74 -23.78 -0.82 -23.97
N GLU A 75 -23.13 -0.46 -25.07
CA GLU A 75 -21.66 -0.41 -25.11
C GLU A 75 -21.12 0.67 -24.15
N GLY A 76 -20.00 0.36 -23.50
CA GLY A 76 -19.32 1.32 -22.63
C GLY A 76 -19.87 1.39 -21.21
N ILE A 77 -20.78 0.52 -20.78
CA ILE A 77 -21.15 0.37 -19.36
C ILE A 77 -20.78 -1.02 -18.86
N THR A 78 -20.14 -1.11 -17.70
CA THR A 78 -19.74 -2.40 -17.13
C THR A 78 -19.78 -2.36 -15.62
N ILE A 79 -20.53 -3.28 -15.02
CA ILE A 79 -20.46 -3.55 -13.57
C ILE A 79 -19.37 -4.59 -13.35
N ARG A 80 -18.24 -4.22 -12.74
CA ARG A 80 -17.12 -5.11 -12.43
C ARG A 80 -17.28 -5.71 -11.04
N THR A 81 -16.86 -6.97 -10.87
CA THR A 81 -16.72 -7.58 -9.55
C THR A 81 -15.35 -7.21 -9.02
N VAL A 82 -15.30 -6.54 -7.87
CA VAL A 82 -14.08 -6.33 -7.10
C VAL A 82 -13.96 -7.52 -6.16
N ARG A 83 -13.12 -8.49 -6.53
CA ARG A 83 -12.96 -9.75 -5.79
C ARG A 83 -12.69 -9.47 -4.31
N GLY A 84 -13.33 -10.21 -3.43
CA GLY A 84 -13.23 -10.04 -1.98
C GLY A 84 -13.97 -8.82 -1.40
N PHE A 85 -14.42 -7.87 -2.22
CA PHE A 85 -15.03 -6.62 -1.73
C PHE A 85 -16.49 -6.48 -2.16
N GLY A 86 -16.78 -6.45 -3.47
CA GLY A 86 -18.14 -6.22 -3.96
C GLY A 86 -18.18 -5.78 -5.42
N TYR A 87 -18.86 -4.67 -5.73
CA TYR A 87 -19.15 -4.27 -7.10
C TYR A 87 -18.84 -2.80 -7.39
N CYS A 88 -18.42 -2.51 -8.62
CA CYS A 88 -18.11 -1.16 -9.10
C CYS A 88 -18.69 -0.98 -10.51
N LEU A 89 -19.40 0.12 -10.75
CA LEU A 89 -19.80 0.50 -12.12
C LEU A 89 -18.71 1.34 -12.77
N THR A 90 -18.20 0.86 -13.90
CA THR A 90 -17.27 1.59 -14.77
C THR A 90 -17.98 1.95 -16.06
N MET A 91 -17.71 3.14 -16.59
CA MET A 91 -18.18 3.55 -17.90
C MET A 91 -17.00 3.89 -18.80
N ARG A 92 -16.97 3.32 -19.99
CA ARG A 92 -16.07 3.62 -21.08
C ARG A 92 -16.84 4.47 -22.07
N GLU A 93 -16.29 5.57 -22.54
CA GLU A 93 -16.87 6.25 -23.69
C GLU A 93 -16.61 5.40 -24.94
N PRO A 94 -17.61 5.13 -25.79
CA PRO A 94 -17.33 4.54 -27.09
C PRO A 94 -16.52 5.58 -27.88
N ALA A 95 -15.24 5.27 -28.12
CA ALA A 95 -14.38 6.09 -28.96
C ALA A 95 -14.86 5.94 -30.41
N THR A 96 -15.66 6.89 -30.87
CA THR A 96 -15.96 7.06 -32.29
C THR A 96 -14.70 7.53 -33.00
N GLY A 97 -13.83 6.60 -33.43
CA GLY A 97 -12.80 6.83 -34.43
C GLY A 97 -11.73 7.90 -34.16
N VAL A 98 -11.75 8.54 -33.00
CA VAL A 98 -10.74 9.49 -32.49
C VAL A 98 -10.18 8.87 -31.22
N ASP A 99 -8.85 8.86 -31.09
CA ASP A 99 -8.16 8.34 -29.91
C ASP A 99 -8.80 8.93 -28.65
N ALA A 100 -9.28 8.08 -27.72
CA ALA A 100 -10.18 8.46 -26.62
C ALA A 100 -9.59 9.56 -25.70
N SER A 101 -8.27 9.72 -25.75
CA SER A 101 -7.62 10.97 -25.41
C SER A 101 -6.54 11.27 -26.46
N PRO A 102 -6.52 12.46 -27.08
CA PRO A 102 -5.46 12.87 -28.00
C PRO A 102 -4.06 12.82 -27.38
N SER A 103 -3.97 12.87 -26.05
CA SER A 103 -2.70 12.87 -25.32
C SER A 103 -2.26 11.49 -24.85
N ALA A 104 -3.04 10.43 -25.08
CA ALA A 104 -2.77 9.09 -24.54
C ALA A 104 -1.38 8.55 -24.92
N HIS A 105 -0.89 8.93 -26.10
CA HIS A 105 0.40 8.54 -26.65
C HIS A 105 1.42 9.70 -26.66
N ASP A 106 1.14 10.81 -25.98
CA ASP A 106 2.02 11.96 -25.91
C ASP A 106 3.21 11.69 -24.97
N ALA A 107 4.42 11.68 -25.54
CA ALA A 107 5.64 11.36 -24.80
C ALA A 107 6.04 12.45 -23.79
N GLU A 108 5.74 13.72 -24.07
CA GLU A 108 6.04 14.84 -23.17
C GLU A 108 5.11 14.80 -21.95
N LEU A 109 3.82 14.55 -22.17
CA LEU A 109 2.87 14.37 -21.07
C LEU A 109 3.25 13.16 -20.21
N ARG A 110 3.64 12.02 -20.81
CA ARG A 110 4.12 10.85 -20.07
C ARG A 110 5.29 11.19 -19.16
N GLU A 111 6.27 11.94 -19.66
CA GLU A 111 7.42 12.43 -18.89
C GLU A 111 6.98 13.32 -17.72
N LYS A 112 6.12 14.31 -17.98
CA LYS A 112 5.60 15.22 -16.95
C LYS A 112 4.82 14.49 -15.87
N MET A 113 4.02 13.50 -16.26
CA MET A 113 3.27 12.66 -15.32
C MET A 113 4.23 11.82 -14.46
N ARG A 114 5.29 11.25 -15.05
CA ARG A 114 6.33 10.54 -14.28
C ARG A 114 6.99 11.46 -13.24
N GLU A 115 7.32 12.70 -13.61
CA GLU A 115 7.87 13.70 -12.68
C GLU A 115 6.91 14.00 -11.51
N VAL A 116 5.60 14.11 -11.78
CA VAL A 116 4.57 14.30 -10.74
C VAL A 116 4.50 13.10 -9.81
N PHE A 117 4.48 11.88 -10.34
CA PHE A 117 4.53 10.65 -9.53
C PHE A 117 5.80 10.60 -8.68
N ALA A 118 6.95 10.95 -9.25
CA ALA A 118 8.22 11.01 -8.53
C ALA A 118 8.19 12.01 -7.37
N LYS A 119 7.56 13.17 -7.55
CA LYS A 119 7.40 14.14 -6.47
C LYS A 119 6.48 13.63 -5.37
N TYR A 120 5.31 13.08 -5.70
CA TYR A 120 4.44 12.50 -4.68
C TYR A 120 5.07 11.30 -3.97
N HIS A 121 5.81 10.46 -4.69
CA HIS A 121 6.59 9.38 -4.11
C HIS A 121 7.64 9.95 -3.13
N GLN A 122 8.42 10.96 -3.54
CA GLN A 122 9.42 11.60 -2.67
C GLN A 122 8.80 12.11 -1.36
N TYR A 123 7.67 12.83 -1.42
CA TYR A 123 7.00 13.37 -0.23
C TYR A 123 6.20 12.35 0.59
N GLY A 124 6.15 11.08 0.16
CA GLY A 124 5.36 10.08 0.85
C GLY A 124 3.85 10.27 0.67
N GLN A 125 3.42 10.83 -0.45
CA GLN A 125 2.01 11.11 -0.77
C GLN A 125 1.40 10.02 -1.66
N GLY A 126 1.38 8.78 -1.16
CA GLY A 126 0.80 7.63 -1.84
C GLY A 126 -0.68 7.81 -2.14
N LYS A 127 -1.47 8.40 -1.22
CA LYS A 127 -2.88 8.73 -1.50
C LYS A 127 -3.04 9.63 -2.75
N SER A 128 -2.14 10.59 -2.94
CA SER A 128 -2.13 11.46 -4.14
C SER A 128 -1.75 10.68 -5.40
N MET A 129 -0.73 9.82 -5.32
CA MET A 129 -0.33 8.94 -6.43
C MET A 129 -1.49 8.04 -6.87
N LEU A 130 -2.19 7.42 -5.92
CA LEU A 130 -3.33 6.55 -6.20
C LEU A 130 -4.51 7.31 -6.77
N ALA A 131 -4.77 8.54 -6.30
CA ALA A 131 -5.80 9.40 -6.87
C ALA A 131 -5.48 9.74 -8.33
N LEU A 132 -4.22 10.09 -8.63
CA LEU A 132 -3.76 10.42 -9.98
C LEU A 132 -3.84 9.22 -10.93
N ALA A 133 -3.46 8.04 -10.45
CA ALA A 133 -3.54 6.79 -11.21
C ALA A 133 -4.99 6.40 -11.54
N ARG A 134 -5.94 6.63 -10.62
CA ARG A 134 -7.36 6.36 -10.86
C ARG A 134 -7.99 7.25 -11.94
N GLN A 135 -7.37 8.39 -12.24
CA GLN A 135 -7.82 9.33 -13.27
C GLN A 135 -7.04 9.18 -14.58
N GLN A 136 -6.26 8.10 -14.75
CA GLN A 136 -5.42 7.88 -15.93
C GLN A 136 -6.18 8.02 -17.26
N ASP A 137 -7.36 7.39 -17.36
CA ASP A 137 -8.17 7.43 -18.58
C ASP A 137 -8.66 8.86 -18.90
N VAL A 138 -8.99 9.64 -17.88
CA VAL A 138 -9.51 11.02 -18.02
C VAL A 138 -8.39 12.00 -18.33
N LEU A 139 -7.22 11.82 -17.70
CA LEU A 139 -6.03 12.64 -17.92
C LEU A 139 -5.31 12.26 -19.22
N GLY A 140 -5.58 11.06 -19.74
CA GLY A 140 -5.09 10.58 -21.02
C GLY A 140 -3.56 10.52 -21.08
N TYR A 141 -2.94 9.77 -20.19
CA TYR A 141 -1.49 9.52 -20.22
C TYR A 141 -1.18 8.02 -20.12
N GLU A 142 -0.04 7.62 -20.68
CA GLU A 142 0.53 6.30 -20.48
C GLU A 142 1.25 6.23 -19.12
N MET A 143 0.91 5.23 -18.31
CA MET A 143 1.56 5.02 -17.02
C MET A 143 2.99 4.53 -17.22
N ASP A 144 3.93 5.13 -16.49
CA ASP A 144 5.30 4.64 -16.44
C ASP A 144 5.36 3.20 -15.90
N PRO A 145 6.14 2.28 -16.52
CA PRO A 145 6.20 0.88 -16.13
C PRO A 145 6.52 0.66 -14.65
N PHE A 146 7.45 1.44 -14.08
CA PHE A 146 7.79 1.32 -12.66
C PHE A 146 6.58 1.66 -11.78
N TYR A 147 5.87 2.76 -12.08
CA TYR A 147 4.70 3.16 -11.30
C TYR A 147 3.50 2.21 -11.47
N SER A 148 3.37 1.54 -12.61
CA SER A 148 2.31 0.54 -12.83
C SER A 148 2.36 -0.61 -11.81
N VAL A 149 3.58 -1.01 -11.41
CA VAL A 149 3.83 -2.02 -10.39
C VAL A 149 3.86 -1.41 -9.00
N TYR A 150 4.59 -0.30 -8.85
CA TYR A 150 4.79 0.33 -7.54
C TYR A 150 3.47 0.72 -6.88
N LEU A 151 2.49 1.22 -7.63
CA LEU A 151 1.18 1.59 -7.07
C LEU A 151 0.42 0.40 -6.48
N ARG A 152 0.64 -0.81 -7.01
CA ARG A 152 0.06 -2.06 -6.47
C ARG A 152 0.71 -2.43 -5.14
N PHE A 153 2.02 -2.27 -5.05
CA PHE A 153 2.75 -2.37 -3.79
C PHE A 153 2.25 -1.33 -2.78
N VAL A 154 2.15 -0.06 -3.15
CA VAL A 154 1.64 1.02 -2.28
C VAL A 154 0.24 0.71 -1.74
N GLN A 155 -0.63 0.11 -2.55
CA GLN A 155 -2.00 -0.29 -2.17
C GLN A 155 -2.07 -1.51 -1.25
N GLY A 156 -1.03 -2.33 -1.15
CA GLY A 156 -1.17 -3.64 -0.49
C GLY A 156 -1.84 -4.70 -1.37
N ASP A 157 -1.84 -4.56 -2.70
CA ASP A 157 -2.52 -5.48 -3.62
C ASP A 157 -1.69 -6.76 -3.85
N LEU A 158 -1.58 -7.59 -2.79
CA LEU A 158 -0.81 -8.83 -2.79
C LEU A 158 -1.32 -9.84 -3.81
N GLU A 159 -2.64 -9.92 -4.01
CA GLU A 159 -3.21 -10.83 -5.00
C GLU A 159 -2.72 -10.47 -6.42
N TRP A 160 -2.68 -9.19 -6.76
CA TRP A 160 -2.14 -8.74 -8.04
C TRP A 160 -0.63 -8.98 -8.14
N LEU A 161 0.14 -8.75 -7.08
CA LEU A 161 1.58 -9.06 -7.07
C LEU A 161 1.86 -10.56 -7.24
N LEU A 162 0.99 -11.43 -6.74
CA LEU A 162 1.10 -12.89 -6.88
C LEU A 162 0.64 -13.39 -8.25
N SER A 163 -0.43 -12.83 -8.81
CA SER A 163 -1.16 -13.41 -9.95
C SER A 163 -1.32 -12.53 -11.18
N GLY A 164 -1.08 -11.22 -11.07
CA GLY A 164 -1.82 -10.22 -11.83
C GLY A 164 -1.07 -9.40 -12.88
N GLY A 165 0.21 -9.66 -13.17
CA GLY A 165 0.96 -8.80 -14.09
C GLY A 165 2.02 -9.50 -14.94
N GLU A 166 2.32 -8.90 -16.10
CA GLU A 166 3.47 -9.20 -16.96
C GLU A 166 4.79 -8.67 -16.36
N ILE A 167 4.96 -8.79 -15.04
CA ILE A 167 6.19 -8.39 -14.35
C ILE A 167 7.17 -9.56 -14.41
N PRO A 168 8.46 -9.32 -14.74
CA PRO A 168 9.51 -10.32 -14.63
C PRO A 168 9.51 -11.00 -13.26
N GLY A 169 9.79 -12.31 -13.21
CA GLY A 169 9.78 -13.08 -11.96
C GLY A 169 10.71 -12.51 -10.89
N SER A 170 11.89 -12.02 -11.28
CA SER A 170 12.87 -11.42 -10.36
C SER A 170 12.38 -10.11 -9.73
N GLU A 171 11.72 -9.24 -10.52
CA GLU A 171 11.15 -7.99 -10.00
C GLU A 171 9.97 -8.27 -9.06
N ARG A 172 9.14 -9.25 -9.39
CA ARG A 172 8.01 -9.68 -8.55
C ARG A 172 8.47 -10.14 -7.16
N VAL A 173 9.55 -10.92 -7.11
CA VAL A 173 10.11 -11.48 -5.88
C VAL A 173 10.52 -10.39 -4.90
N TYR A 174 11.13 -9.30 -5.38
CA TYR A 174 11.49 -8.18 -4.53
C TYR A 174 10.28 -7.59 -3.79
N TRP A 175 9.18 -7.31 -4.50
CA TRP A 175 7.97 -6.76 -3.90
C TRP A 175 7.33 -7.70 -2.89
N LEU A 176 7.25 -9.00 -3.22
CA LEU A 176 6.72 -10.03 -2.33
C LEU A 176 7.59 -10.20 -1.08
N LEU A 177 8.91 -10.14 -1.23
CA LEU A 177 9.85 -10.23 -0.12
C LEU A 177 9.67 -9.07 0.87
N LEU A 178 9.44 -7.83 0.40
CA LEU A 178 9.18 -6.70 1.28
C LEU A 178 7.94 -6.90 2.17
N PHE A 179 6.90 -7.55 1.67
CA PHE A 179 5.75 -7.93 2.51
C PHE A 179 6.10 -9.06 3.48
N TYR A 180 6.80 -10.09 2.98
CA TYR A 180 7.18 -11.25 3.78
C TYR A 180 8.05 -10.86 4.99
N MET A 181 9.04 -9.99 4.77
CA MET A 181 9.97 -9.50 5.80
C MET A 181 9.27 -8.90 7.02
N PHE A 182 8.06 -8.34 6.85
CA PHE A 182 7.33 -7.63 7.90
C PHE A 182 6.01 -8.31 8.28
N ALA A 183 5.89 -9.61 7.98
CA ALA A 183 4.69 -10.39 8.27
C ALA A 183 4.87 -11.36 9.45
N GLY A 184 6.08 -11.85 9.73
CA GLY A 184 6.30 -12.98 10.62
C GLY A 184 7.44 -12.79 11.63
N GLU A 185 8.18 -13.88 11.87
CA GLU A 185 9.38 -13.82 12.70
C GLU A 185 10.55 -13.20 11.91
N PRO A 186 11.38 -12.33 12.54
CA PRO A 186 12.46 -11.63 11.84
C PRO A 186 13.49 -12.56 11.19
N GLU A 187 13.75 -13.72 11.79
CA GLU A 187 14.71 -14.71 11.32
C GLU A 187 14.33 -15.27 9.94
N ASP A 188 13.04 -15.51 9.71
CA ASP A 188 12.56 -16.05 8.43
C ASP A 188 12.74 -15.04 7.30
N GLY A 189 12.38 -13.78 7.55
CA GLY A 189 12.62 -12.68 6.62
C GLY A 189 14.11 -12.51 6.32
N LEU A 190 14.95 -12.55 7.37
CA LEU A 190 16.39 -12.35 7.24
C LEU A 190 17.04 -13.44 6.37
N ASN A 191 16.63 -14.70 6.56
CA ASN A 191 17.13 -15.82 5.78
C ASN A 191 16.89 -15.63 4.28
N TYR A 192 15.70 -15.15 3.90
CA TYR A 192 15.39 -14.84 2.50
C TYR A 192 16.21 -13.66 1.97
N CYS A 193 16.34 -12.57 2.75
CA CYS A 193 17.14 -11.41 2.35
C CYS A 193 18.61 -11.78 2.12
N GLU A 194 19.23 -12.52 3.03
CA GLU A 194 20.62 -12.97 2.89
C GLU A 194 20.81 -13.85 1.65
N ARG A 195 19.87 -14.75 1.38
CA ARG A 195 19.93 -15.61 0.20
C ARG A 195 19.81 -14.81 -1.10
N VAL A 196 18.89 -13.85 -1.15
CA VAL A 196 18.77 -12.89 -2.27
C VAL A 196 20.07 -12.10 -2.46
N LEU A 197 20.69 -11.65 -1.36
CA LEU A 197 21.97 -10.92 -1.40
C LEU A 197 23.13 -11.77 -1.92
N ALA A 198 23.16 -13.05 -1.56
CA ALA A 198 24.18 -14.00 -2.02
C ALA A 198 24.03 -14.33 -3.52
N GLU A 199 22.81 -14.57 -3.99
CA GLU A 199 22.56 -15.01 -5.38
C GLU A 199 22.62 -13.88 -6.41
N LYS A 200 22.38 -12.63 -6.01
CA LYS A 200 22.46 -11.43 -6.88
C LYS A 200 21.61 -11.51 -8.16
N ARG A 201 20.41 -12.08 -8.02
CA ARG A 201 19.46 -12.32 -9.11
C ARG A 201 18.37 -11.27 -9.25
N LEU A 202 18.22 -10.36 -8.29
CA LEU A 202 17.30 -9.23 -8.44
C LEU A 202 17.84 -8.23 -9.46
N PRO A 203 16.96 -7.40 -10.07
CA PRO A 203 17.36 -6.18 -10.74
C PRO A 203 18.36 -5.38 -9.90
N SER A 204 19.36 -4.77 -10.53
CA SER A 204 20.49 -4.13 -9.84
C SER A 204 20.08 -3.05 -8.83
N SER A 205 19.05 -2.26 -9.14
CA SER A 205 18.48 -1.27 -8.22
C SER A 205 17.87 -1.92 -6.99
N GLN A 206 17.05 -2.96 -7.17
CA GLN A 206 16.38 -3.68 -6.08
C GLN A 206 17.37 -4.49 -5.22
N GLN A 207 18.38 -5.09 -5.87
CA GLN A 207 19.48 -5.75 -5.19
C GLN A 207 20.22 -4.79 -4.26
N ARG A 208 20.45 -3.57 -4.74
CA ARG A 208 21.11 -2.51 -3.97
C ARG A 208 20.23 -2.01 -2.83
N GLU A 209 18.95 -1.72 -3.08
CA GLU A 209 17.99 -1.30 -2.03
C GLU A 209 17.89 -2.33 -0.89
N MET A 210 17.84 -3.62 -1.24
CA MET A 210 17.85 -4.71 -0.26
C MET A 210 19.12 -4.68 0.61
N GLU A 211 20.27 -4.44 -0.01
CA GLU A 211 21.57 -4.41 0.65
C GLU A 211 21.76 -3.19 1.57
N ILE A 212 21.34 -2.01 1.13
CA ILE A 212 21.66 -0.76 1.81
C ILE A 212 20.56 -0.29 2.77
N LEU A 213 19.33 -0.78 2.66
CA LEU A 213 18.25 -0.26 3.50
C LEU A 213 17.32 -1.34 4.04
N ASN A 214 16.77 -2.21 3.19
CA ASN A 214 15.66 -3.06 3.62
C ASN A 214 16.07 -4.10 4.69
N ILE A 215 17.25 -4.70 4.56
CA ILE A 215 17.71 -5.76 5.47
C ILE A 215 18.12 -5.25 6.88
N LEU A 216 18.42 -3.96 7.03
CA LEU A 216 19.07 -3.41 8.23
C LEU A 216 18.25 -3.61 9.51
N ASP A 217 16.94 -3.40 9.43
CA ASP A 217 16.02 -3.59 10.56
C ASP A 217 15.96 -5.05 11.02
N LEU A 218 16.04 -6.00 10.08
CA LEU A 218 16.02 -7.42 10.41
C LEU A 218 17.26 -7.82 11.21
N TYR A 219 18.45 -7.31 10.86
CA TYR A 219 19.64 -7.53 11.68
C TYR A 219 19.50 -6.99 13.12
N ALA A 220 18.88 -5.82 13.28
CA ALA A 220 18.63 -5.25 14.61
C ALA A 220 17.63 -6.09 15.42
N LEU A 221 16.64 -6.68 14.75
CA LEU A 221 15.60 -7.51 15.35
C LEU A 221 16.11 -8.91 15.73
N THR A 222 16.87 -9.58 14.87
CA THR A 222 17.41 -10.95 15.10
C THR A 222 18.62 -10.99 16.04
N GLY A 223 18.97 -9.86 16.68
CA GLY A 223 20.02 -9.82 17.70
C GLY A 223 21.45 -9.84 17.17
N VAL A 224 21.67 -9.40 15.92
CA VAL A 224 23.02 -9.17 15.35
C VAL A 224 23.22 -7.69 14.95
N PRO A 225 22.99 -6.73 15.87
CA PRO A 225 23.01 -5.30 15.55
C PRO A 225 24.38 -4.80 15.08
N GLU A 226 25.48 -5.47 15.44
CA GLU A 226 26.83 -5.15 14.96
C GLU A 226 26.92 -5.30 13.43
N LYS A 227 26.25 -6.33 12.89
CA LYS A 227 26.15 -6.55 11.45
C LYS A 227 25.31 -5.46 10.78
N ALA A 228 24.26 -4.97 11.46
CA ALA A 228 23.49 -3.82 11.00
C ALA A 228 24.36 -2.56 10.93
N LEU A 229 25.14 -2.26 11.98
CA LEU A 229 26.05 -1.11 12.01
C LEU A 229 27.18 -1.20 10.97
N GLU A 230 27.72 -2.39 10.73
CA GLU A 230 28.70 -2.60 9.67
C GLU A 230 28.10 -2.31 8.29
N ARG A 231 26.91 -2.85 8.01
CA ARG A 231 26.18 -2.58 6.75
C ARG A 231 25.78 -1.11 6.63
N LEU A 232 25.47 -0.44 7.73
CA LEU A 232 25.15 0.99 7.74
C LEU A 232 26.33 1.85 7.26
N LYS A 233 27.58 1.43 7.47
CA LYS A 233 28.75 2.12 6.91
C LYS A 233 28.74 2.09 5.38
N LEU A 234 28.40 0.94 4.79
CA LEU A 234 28.21 0.81 3.34
C LEU A 234 27.07 1.71 2.86
N THR A 235 25.94 1.68 3.57
CA THR A 235 24.77 2.51 3.27
C THR A 235 25.12 3.98 3.21
N ARG A 236 25.80 4.50 4.24
CA ARG A 236 26.25 5.89 4.31
C ARG A 236 27.19 6.27 3.17
N LYS A 237 28.02 5.33 2.70
CA LYS A 237 28.87 5.55 1.52
C LYS A 237 28.01 5.65 0.25
N VAL A 238 27.10 4.71 0.04
CA VAL A 238 26.27 4.64 -1.18
C VAL A 238 25.37 5.85 -1.32
N ILE A 239 24.77 6.35 -0.23
CA ILE A 239 23.84 7.49 -0.31
C ILE A 239 24.52 8.84 -0.63
N THR A 240 25.85 8.86 -0.75
CA THR A 240 26.59 10.03 -1.28
C THR A 240 26.68 10.04 -2.80
N GLU A 241 26.30 8.94 -3.46
CA GLU A 241 26.23 8.83 -4.91
C GLU A 241 25.02 9.61 -5.47
N PRO A 242 25.09 10.11 -6.72
CA PRO A 242 23.94 10.76 -7.36
C PRO A 242 22.70 9.86 -7.40
N GLY A 243 21.53 10.44 -7.14
CA GLY A 243 20.25 9.74 -7.10
C GLY A 243 19.77 9.32 -5.70
N TYR A 244 20.59 9.52 -4.66
CA TYR A 244 20.26 9.21 -3.26
C TYR A 244 20.07 10.44 -2.38
N GLU A 245 19.83 11.62 -2.97
CA GLU A 245 19.81 12.91 -2.27
C GLU A 245 18.77 12.98 -1.15
N ASN A 246 17.75 12.11 -1.17
CA ASN A 246 16.66 12.05 -0.21
C ASN A 246 16.76 10.88 0.79
N PHE A 247 17.88 10.14 0.80
CA PHE A 247 18.05 8.96 1.66
C PHE A 247 18.64 9.24 3.04
N ASP A 248 19.12 10.46 3.31
CA ASP A 248 19.62 10.88 4.62
C ASP A 248 18.61 10.63 5.74
N THR A 249 17.35 10.99 5.50
CA THR A 249 16.27 10.86 6.49
C THR A 249 15.90 9.39 6.78
N PRO A 250 15.59 8.53 5.79
CA PRO A 250 15.29 7.12 6.06
C PRO A 250 16.49 6.38 6.67
N VAL A 251 17.73 6.68 6.25
CA VAL A 251 18.93 6.08 6.85
C VAL A 251 19.10 6.49 8.32
N ALA A 252 18.86 7.75 8.65
CA ALA A 252 18.89 8.21 10.05
C ALA A 252 17.80 7.54 10.90
N ASN A 253 16.60 7.33 10.36
CA ASN A 253 15.54 6.56 11.03
C ASN A 253 15.96 5.12 11.31
N VAL A 254 16.51 4.42 10.32
CA VAL A 254 17.00 3.04 10.49
C VAL A 254 18.13 2.98 11.53
N GLU A 255 19.06 3.93 11.51
CA GLU A 255 20.12 4.01 12.51
C GLU A 255 19.58 4.23 13.92
N LEU A 256 18.62 5.14 14.09
CA LEU A 256 17.94 5.35 15.37
C LEU A 256 17.28 4.05 15.86
N TYR A 257 16.67 3.29 14.96
CA TYR A 257 16.07 2.01 15.30
C TYR A 257 17.12 0.98 15.74
N ILE A 258 18.24 0.84 15.02
CA ILE A 258 19.34 -0.05 15.40
C ILE A 258 19.82 0.27 16.82
N HIS A 259 20.11 1.55 17.11
CA HIS A 259 20.56 2.00 18.43
C HIS A 259 19.49 1.81 19.53
N LEU A 260 18.21 2.01 19.19
CA LEU A 260 17.10 1.71 20.10
C LEU A 260 17.12 0.22 20.50
N MET A 261 17.26 -0.67 19.52
CA MET A 261 17.26 -2.12 19.68
C MET A 261 18.51 -2.64 20.41
N MET A 262 19.62 -1.92 20.36
CA MET A 262 20.86 -2.19 21.10
C MET A 262 20.81 -1.74 22.57
N GLY A 263 19.83 -0.91 22.96
CA GLY A 263 19.81 -0.34 24.31
C GLY A 263 20.81 0.81 24.49
N THR A 264 21.16 1.53 23.42
CA THR A 264 22.08 2.68 23.46
C THR A 264 21.64 3.73 24.50
N PRO A 265 22.58 4.36 25.25
CA PRO A 265 22.25 5.36 26.28
C PRO A 265 21.40 6.54 25.78
N ASP A 266 20.54 7.06 26.65
CA ASP A 266 19.54 8.08 26.28
C ASP A 266 20.14 9.39 25.77
N GLY A 267 21.33 9.78 26.24
CA GLY A 267 22.01 10.99 25.74
C GLY A 267 22.41 10.89 24.26
N GLU A 268 22.72 9.68 23.77
CA GLU A 268 23.00 9.44 22.36
C GLU A 268 21.72 9.33 21.54
N MET A 269 20.71 8.61 22.07
CA MET A 269 19.37 8.55 21.47
C MET A 269 18.76 9.96 21.26
N GLN A 270 18.90 10.85 22.25
CA GLN A 270 18.41 12.23 22.17
C GLN A 270 19.11 13.00 21.04
N ARG A 271 20.45 12.92 20.92
CA ARG A 271 21.18 13.59 19.84
C ARG A 271 20.75 13.12 18.46
N MET A 272 20.54 11.81 18.30
CA MET A 272 20.07 11.24 17.04
C MET A 272 18.66 11.72 16.70
N ALA A 273 17.76 11.74 17.70
CA ALA A 273 16.40 12.23 17.52
C ALA A 273 16.36 13.71 17.12
N GLU A 274 17.17 14.57 17.77
CA GLU A 274 17.29 15.99 17.42
C GLU A 274 17.82 16.21 15.99
N ALA A 275 18.80 15.39 15.58
CA ALA A 275 19.32 15.44 14.22
C ALA A 275 18.23 15.08 13.17
N ILE A 276 17.44 14.04 13.44
CA ILE A 276 16.33 13.65 12.56
C ILE A 276 15.24 14.73 12.52
N GLU A 277 14.90 15.36 13.64
CA GLU A 277 13.98 16.50 13.67
C GLU A 277 14.48 17.68 12.81
N GLY A 278 15.79 17.94 12.81
CA GLY A 278 16.42 18.91 11.93
C GLY A 278 16.25 18.56 10.45
N LEU A 279 16.49 17.30 10.08
CA LEU A 279 16.31 16.81 8.70
C LEU A 279 14.85 16.93 8.24
N LEU A 280 13.91 16.50 9.08
CA LEU A 280 12.47 16.49 8.74
C LEU A 280 11.86 17.89 8.58
N LYS A 281 12.45 18.94 9.17
CA LYS A 281 12.07 20.33 8.89
C LYS A 281 12.39 20.75 7.46
N ILE A 282 13.47 20.22 6.89
CA ILE A 282 13.92 20.53 5.53
C ILE A 282 13.25 19.58 4.52
N LYS A 283 13.10 18.32 4.90
CA LYS A 283 12.57 17.21 4.08
C LYS A 283 11.35 16.59 4.76
N PRO A 284 10.17 17.22 4.67
CA PRO A 284 8.97 16.80 5.38
C PRO A 284 8.28 15.61 4.69
N PHE A 285 8.98 14.48 4.58
CA PHE A 285 8.47 13.27 3.93
C PHE A 285 7.55 12.51 4.88
N LEU A 286 6.29 12.28 4.49
CA LEU A 286 5.27 11.70 5.38
C LEU A 286 5.68 10.33 5.94
N ARG A 287 6.26 9.46 5.11
CA ARG A 287 6.74 8.13 5.55
C ARG A 287 7.78 8.24 6.66
N GLU A 288 8.67 9.21 6.55
CA GLU A 288 9.79 9.36 7.49
C GLU A 288 9.38 10.08 8.76
N ILE A 289 8.44 11.03 8.67
CA ILE A 289 7.80 11.64 9.84
C ILE A 289 7.08 10.56 10.65
N GLY A 290 6.22 9.76 10.01
CA GLY A 290 5.48 8.71 10.71
C GLY A 290 6.38 7.66 11.33
N SER A 291 7.42 7.23 10.60
CA SER A 291 8.44 6.30 11.10
C SER A 291 9.20 6.89 12.28
N PHE A 292 9.66 8.14 12.20
CA PHE A 292 10.37 8.81 13.28
C PHE A 292 9.54 8.93 14.55
N LEU A 293 8.27 9.32 14.43
CA LEU A 293 7.35 9.41 15.58
C LEU A 293 7.19 8.06 16.27
N ILE A 294 7.05 6.98 15.51
CA ILE A 294 7.03 5.61 16.06
C ILE A 294 8.32 5.34 16.84
N LEU A 295 9.49 5.56 16.22
CA LEU A 295 10.78 5.30 16.86
C LEU A 295 11.00 6.11 18.15
N LYS A 296 10.64 7.39 18.13
CA LYS A 296 10.67 8.27 19.31
C LYS A 296 9.70 7.78 20.39
N GLY A 297 8.50 7.34 20.00
CA GLY A 297 7.53 6.74 20.91
C GLY A 297 8.07 5.49 21.60
N LEU A 298 8.65 4.56 20.84
CA LEU A 298 9.27 3.34 21.38
C LEU A 298 10.43 3.67 22.33
N TRP A 299 11.26 4.66 22.00
CA TRP A 299 12.31 5.14 22.88
C TRP A 299 11.76 5.68 24.21
N LEU A 300 10.69 6.48 24.20
CA LEU A 300 10.04 6.96 25.42
C LEU A 300 9.41 5.82 26.25
N LEU A 301 8.86 4.79 25.59
CA LEU A 301 8.38 3.60 26.31
C LEU A 301 9.52 2.90 27.06
N ARG A 302 10.71 2.79 26.47
CA ARG A 302 11.90 2.23 27.13
C ARG A 302 12.29 3.02 28.39
N LYS A 303 12.01 4.32 28.41
CA LYS A 303 12.19 5.23 29.56
C LYS A 303 11.03 5.19 30.57
N ASN A 304 10.06 4.30 30.39
CA ASN A 304 8.81 4.22 31.18
C ASN A 304 7.90 5.46 31.08
N GLU A 305 8.06 6.29 30.04
CA GLU A 305 7.20 7.45 29.77
C GLU A 305 5.96 7.04 28.95
N ARG A 306 5.17 6.09 29.48
CA ARG A 306 4.09 5.39 28.76
C ARG A 306 3.16 6.31 27.96
N ARG A 307 2.58 7.33 28.62
CA ARG A 307 1.54 8.17 28.01
C ARG A 307 2.05 8.92 26.78
N THR A 308 3.22 9.54 26.90
CA THR A 308 3.85 10.28 25.81
C THR A 308 4.32 9.33 24.71
N GLY A 309 4.93 8.20 25.08
CA GLY A 309 5.36 7.18 24.15
C GLY A 309 4.19 6.65 23.31
N GLU A 310 3.09 6.24 23.95
CA GLU A 310 1.89 5.77 23.27
C GLU A 310 1.28 6.83 22.35
N SER A 311 1.19 8.08 22.79
CA SER A 311 0.68 9.18 21.96
C SER A 311 1.49 9.36 20.67
N LEU A 312 2.82 9.24 20.73
CA LEU A 312 3.68 9.34 19.54
C LEU A 312 3.54 8.13 18.62
N LEU A 313 3.31 6.93 19.16
CA LEU A 313 3.01 5.75 18.35
C LEU A 313 1.71 5.92 17.57
N ASP A 314 0.64 6.38 18.23
CA ASP A 314 -0.66 6.63 17.60
C ASP A 314 -0.55 7.72 16.53
N GLU A 315 0.15 8.83 16.84
CA GLU A 315 0.40 9.91 15.89
C GLU A 315 1.20 9.42 14.67
N GLY A 316 2.30 8.69 14.92
CA GLY A 316 3.14 8.14 13.86
C GLY A 316 2.38 7.20 12.94
N LEU A 317 1.56 6.30 13.50
CA LEU A 317 0.68 5.43 12.71
C LEU A 317 -0.36 6.24 11.92
N GLY A 318 -0.91 7.31 12.50
CA GLY A 318 -1.81 8.23 11.81
C GLY A 318 -1.15 8.89 10.60
N VAL A 319 0.09 9.37 10.75
CA VAL A 319 0.88 9.94 9.65
C VAL A 319 1.18 8.88 8.57
N LEU A 320 1.53 7.66 8.96
CA LEU A 320 1.73 6.56 8.00
C LEU A 320 0.43 6.21 7.25
N ASP A 321 -0.74 6.26 7.89
CA ASP A 321 -2.01 6.12 7.16
C ASP A 321 -2.23 7.28 6.19
N LEU A 322 -1.98 8.53 6.61
CA LEU A 322 -2.06 9.71 5.74
C LEU A 322 -1.17 9.58 4.50
N SER A 323 0.01 8.95 4.65
CA SER A 323 0.91 8.68 3.53
C SER A 323 0.26 7.79 2.45
N GLY A 324 -0.62 6.86 2.84
CA GLY A 324 -1.27 5.91 1.94
C GLY A 324 -0.39 4.73 1.51
N PHE A 325 0.82 4.59 2.07
CA PHE A 325 1.69 3.44 1.83
C PHE A 325 1.35 2.32 2.81
N VAL A 326 0.50 1.39 2.37
CA VAL A 326 0.08 0.23 3.17
C VAL A 326 1.27 -0.56 3.72
N PRO A 327 2.30 -0.92 2.93
CA PRO A 327 3.46 -1.68 3.43
C PRO A 327 4.26 -0.94 4.51
N ILE A 328 4.31 0.38 4.45
CA ILE A 328 5.08 1.19 5.40
C ILE A 328 4.35 1.28 6.74
N ARG A 329 3.02 1.39 6.72
CA ARG A 329 2.20 1.29 7.94
C ARG A 329 2.31 -0.09 8.58
N LEU A 330 2.24 -1.16 7.76
CA LEU A 330 2.48 -2.54 8.21
C LEU A 330 3.84 -2.67 8.89
N PHE A 331 4.89 -2.12 8.28
CA PHE A 331 6.24 -2.11 8.84
C PHE A 331 6.35 -1.33 10.15
N GLY A 332 5.66 -0.19 10.28
CA GLY A 332 5.57 0.56 11.54
C GLY A 332 4.95 -0.27 12.67
N LEU A 333 3.85 -0.98 12.38
CA LEU A 333 3.20 -1.88 13.33
C LEU A 333 4.08 -3.08 13.70
N TYR A 334 4.80 -3.64 12.71
CA TYR A 334 5.77 -4.71 12.90
C TYR A 334 6.87 -4.32 13.91
N ARG A 335 7.46 -3.11 13.76
CA ARG A 335 8.44 -2.57 14.71
C ARG A 335 7.87 -2.46 16.13
N ILE A 336 6.65 -1.95 16.27
CA ILE A 336 5.99 -1.80 17.58
C ILE A 336 5.77 -3.17 18.23
N ALA A 337 5.24 -4.13 17.47
CA ALA A 337 4.93 -5.48 17.97
C ALA A 337 6.19 -6.19 18.48
N HIS A 338 7.27 -6.17 17.71
CA HIS A 338 8.54 -6.79 18.10
C HIS A 338 9.26 -6.06 19.23
N PHE A 339 9.18 -4.72 19.27
CA PHE A 339 9.67 -3.96 20.41
C PHE A 339 8.95 -4.36 21.71
N CYS A 340 7.61 -4.47 21.67
CA CYS A 340 6.80 -4.87 22.82
C CYS A 340 7.09 -6.30 23.29
N ARG A 341 7.54 -7.19 22.39
CA ARG A 341 8.01 -8.54 22.75
C ARG A 341 9.37 -8.50 23.44
N LYS A 342 10.29 -7.66 22.95
CA LYS A 342 11.70 -7.65 23.38
C LYS A 342 11.94 -6.88 24.68
N PHE A 343 11.27 -5.74 24.88
CA PHE A 343 11.57 -4.83 26.00
C PHE A 343 10.49 -4.85 27.08
N ALA A 344 10.92 -4.71 28.34
CA ALA A 344 10.02 -4.51 29.47
C ALA A 344 9.83 -3.01 29.73
N PHE A 345 8.57 -2.59 29.93
CA PHE A 345 8.20 -1.23 30.30
C PHE A 345 6.80 -1.20 30.92
N LYS A 346 6.47 -0.09 31.59
CA LYS A 346 5.17 0.12 32.23
C LYS A 346 4.04 0.10 31.20
N GLY A 347 3.09 -0.82 31.37
CA GLY A 347 1.92 -0.96 30.49
C GLY A 347 2.14 -1.78 29.21
N ARG A 348 3.19 -2.61 29.20
CA ARG A 348 3.57 -3.42 28.04
C ARG A 348 2.45 -4.32 27.53
N GLU A 349 1.74 -5.02 28.40
CA GLU A 349 0.72 -5.98 27.97
C GLU A 349 -0.47 -5.29 27.30
N GLU A 350 -0.88 -4.12 27.80
CA GLU A 350 -1.96 -3.35 27.18
C GLU A 350 -1.56 -2.82 25.80
N LEU A 351 -0.34 -2.29 25.66
CA LEU A 351 0.14 -1.83 24.35
C LEU A 351 0.36 -3.00 23.39
N ARG A 352 0.88 -4.12 23.88
CA ARG A 352 1.02 -5.35 23.08
C ARG A 352 -0.33 -5.82 22.56
N GLY A 353 -1.39 -5.77 23.38
CA GLY A 353 -2.75 -6.09 22.96
C GLY A 353 -3.27 -5.12 21.89
N LYS A 354 -3.19 -3.80 22.14
CA LYS A 354 -3.65 -2.75 21.22
C LYS A 354 -2.95 -2.83 19.86
N TYR A 355 -1.62 -2.75 19.84
CA TYR A 355 -0.87 -2.71 18.59
C TYR A 355 -0.78 -4.08 17.91
N GLY A 356 -0.87 -5.18 18.67
CA GLY A 356 -1.01 -6.53 18.10
C GLY A 356 -2.31 -6.69 17.31
N ALA A 357 -3.43 -6.17 17.84
CA ALA A 357 -4.70 -6.17 17.11
C ALA A 357 -4.64 -5.30 15.84
N LEU A 358 -4.07 -4.10 15.92
CA LEU A 358 -3.88 -3.23 14.76
C LEU A 358 -2.97 -3.86 13.71
N PHE A 359 -1.92 -4.57 14.14
CA PHE A 359 -1.02 -5.28 13.23
C PHE A 359 -1.75 -6.41 12.51
N ALA A 360 -2.53 -7.23 13.23
CA ALA A 360 -3.32 -8.30 12.62
C ALA A 360 -4.38 -7.76 11.64
N GLU A 361 -5.03 -6.64 11.96
CA GLU A 361 -5.97 -5.96 11.06
C GLU A 361 -5.28 -5.49 9.77
N GLU A 362 -4.09 -4.88 9.89
CA GLU A 362 -3.30 -4.42 8.75
C GLU A 362 -2.81 -5.59 7.87
N GLN A 363 -2.40 -6.70 8.49
CA GLN A 363 -2.06 -7.94 7.78
C GLN A 363 -3.25 -8.50 7.00
N ALA A 364 -4.41 -8.59 7.64
CA ALA A 364 -5.65 -9.04 6.99
C ALA A 364 -6.07 -8.11 5.84
N ARG A 365 -5.90 -6.79 6.00
CA ARG A 365 -6.18 -5.80 4.94
C ARG A 365 -5.34 -6.01 3.68
N CYS A 366 -4.10 -6.47 3.84
CA CYS A 366 -3.23 -6.82 2.72
C CYS A 366 -3.54 -8.21 2.14
N GLY A 367 -4.31 -9.05 2.85
CA GLY A 367 -4.50 -10.46 2.55
C GLY A 367 -3.25 -11.30 2.85
N LEU A 368 -2.41 -10.88 3.80
CA LEU A 368 -1.20 -11.63 4.18
C LEU A 368 -1.53 -13.03 4.72
N PRO A 369 -2.44 -13.21 5.70
CA PRO A 369 -2.71 -14.52 6.30
C PRO A 369 -3.09 -15.59 5.29
N GLU A 370 -3.84 -15.23 4.24
CA GLU A 370 -4.31 -16.14 3.20
C GLU A 370 -3.23 -16.44 2.14
N ASN A 371 -2.22 -15.58 2.04
CA ASN A 371 -1.25 -15.61 0.95
C ASN A 371 0.18 -15.98 1.35
N MET A 372 0.50 -16.11 2.65
CA MET A 372 1.85 -16.45 3.12
C MET A 372 2.46 -17.66 2.39
N VAL A 373 1.70 -18.76 2.28
CA VAL A 373 2.18 -19.98 1.60
C VAL A 373 2.47 -19.74 0.11
N ARG A 374 1.68 -18.90 -0.56
CA ARG A 374 1.89 -18.53 -1.98
C ARG A 374 3.10 -17.62 -2.14
N ILE A 375 3.30 -16.70 -1.20
CA ILE A 375 4.47 -15.83 -1.15
C ILE A 375 5.73 -16.68 -0.98
N GLU A 376 5.77 -17.58 0.01
CA GLU A 376 6.89 -18.49 0.24
C GLU A 376 7.17 -19.38 -0.97
N ALA A 377 6.13 -19.90 -1.62
CA ALA A 377 6.29 -20.68 -2.85
C ALA A 377 6.97 -19.85 -3.95
N ALA A 378 6.51 -18.61 -4.18
CA ALA A 378 7.12 -17.71 -5.15
C ALA A 378 8.57 -17.35 -4.81
N LEU A 379 8.88 -17.10 -3.54
CA LEU A 379 10.24 -16.87 -3.06
C LEU A 379 11.12 -18.12 -3.27
N ASN A 380 10.61 -19.30 -2.97
CA ASN A 380 11.37 -20.55 -3.11
C ASN A 380 11.62 -20.92 -4.57
N ASP A 381 10.65 -20.71 -5.46
CA ASP A 381 10.79 -21.00 -6.88
C ASP A 381 11.80 -20.08 -7.56
N PHE A 382 11.93 -18.82 -7.11
CA PHE A 382 12.96 -17.89 -7.56
C PHE A 382 14.39 -18.44 -7.40
N PHE A 383 14.66 -19.18 -6.33
CA PHE A 383 15.97 -19.78 -6.09
C PHE A 383 16.19 -21.14 -6.77
N LYS A 384 15.15 -21.73 -7.39
CA LYS A 384 15.26 -23.00 -8.14
C LYS A 384 15.51 -22.78 -9.63
N MET A 385 15.07 -21.66 -10.17
CA MET A 385 15.46 -21.15 -11.49
C MET A 385 16.95 -20.83 -11.51
#